data_AF-A0A351MV04-F1
#
_entry.id   AF-A0A351MV04-F1
#
_cell.length_a   1.000
_cell.length_b   1.000
_cell.length_c   1.000
_cell.angle_alpha   90.00
_cell.angle_beta   90.00
_cell.angle_gamma   90.00
#
_symmetry.space_group_name_H-M   'P 1'
#
loop_
_entity.id
_entity.type
_entity.pdbx_description
1 polymer ?
#
loop_
_entity_poly.entity_id
_entity_poly.type
_entity_poly.pdbx_seq_one_letter_code
_entity_poly.pdbx_strand_id
1 'polypeptide(L)'
;MRSLYTVLLTACFLTTGCCIFKNGAAYEREFLFDGKSLAGWKASEEGANAFTVADGEIQIRGGRGHLYYVGPDGGAEFKNFELSA
;
A
#
# COMPACT_ATOMS: atom_id res chain seq x y z
N MET A 1 -22.51 -50.01 -26.55
CA MET A 1 -21.39 -49.05 -26.47
C MET A 1 -21.78 -47.62 -26.87
N ARG A 2 -22.89 -47.07 -26.34
CA ARG A 2 -23.29 -45.66 -26.57
C ARG A 2 -23.48 -44.85 -25.28
N SER A 3 -23.45 -45.52 -24.11
CA SER A 3 -23.81 -44.94 -22.81
C SER A 3 -22.61 -44.42 -22.00
N LEU A 4 -21.37 -44.68 -22.43
CA LEU A 4 -20.17 -44.18 -21.75
C LEU A 4 -19.76 -42.77 -22.22
N TYR A 5 -20.04 -42.41 -23.47
CA TYR A 5 -19.72 -41.08 -24.01
C TYR A 5 -20.67 -39.98 -23.49
N THR A 6 -21.93 -40.33 -23.23
CA THR A 6 -22.94 -39.37 -22.75
C THR A 6 -22.66 -38.90 -21.31
N VAL A 7 -22.10 -39.76 -20.47
CA VAL A 7 -21.75 -39.45 -19.07
C VAL A 7 -20.47 -38.61 -18.98
N LEU A 8 -19.54 -38.77 -19.92
CA LEU A 8 -18.29 -38.00 -19.97
C LEU A 8 -18.47 -36.56 -20.46
N LEU A 9 -19.49 -36.27 -21.28
CA LEU A 9 -19.75 -34.91 -21.79
C LEU A 9 -20.47 -33.99 -20.79
N THR A 10 -21.19 -34.55 -19.81
CA THR A 10 -21.95 -33.76 -18.83
C THR A 10 -21.13 -33.29 -17.63
N ALA A 11 -19.95 -33.89 -17.39
CA ALA A 11 -19.05 -33.49 -16.31
C ALA A 11 -18.30 -32.17 -16.58
N CYS A 12 -18.28 -31.70 -17.84
CA CYS A 12 -17.57 -30.47 -18.23
C CYS A 12 -18.40 -29.19 -18.01
N PHE A 13 -19.72 -29.32 -17.82
CA PHE A 13 -20.62 -28.15 -17.69
C PHE A 13 -20.86 -27.69 -16.24
N LEU A 14 -20.56 -28.50 -15.23
CA LEU A 14 -20.78 -28.13 -13.81
C LEU A 14 -19.55 -27.55 -13.11
N THR A 15 -18.37 -27.55 -13.72
CA THR A 15 -17.15 -26.97 -13.13
C THR A 15 -16.85 -25.54 -13.60
N THR A 16 -17.61 -25.00 -14.55
CA THR A 16 -17.34 -23.70 -15.20
C THR A 16 -18.16 -22.54 -14.59
N GLY A 17 -18.83 -22.78 -13.46
CA GLY A 17 -19.68 -21.78 -12.79
C GLY A 17 -19.03 -21.01 -11.63
N CYS A 18 -17.82 -21.38 -11.19
CA CYS A 18 -17.16 -20.76 -10.02
C CYS A 18 -15.94 -19.90 -10.41
N CYS A 19 -15.93 -19.32 -11.62
CA CYS A 19 -14.89 -18.40 -12.03
C CYS A 19 -15.22 -16.96 -11.62
N ILE A 20 -15.08 -16.70 -10.32
CA ILE A 20 -14.53 -15.47 -9.75
C ILE A 20 -15.19 -14.15 -10.20
N PHE A 21 -16.17 -13.68 -9.42
CA PHE A 21 -16.40 -12.23 -9.30
C PHE A 21 -15.11 -11.62 -8.73
N LYS A 22 -14.38 -10.87 -9.55
CA LYS A 22 -13.27 -10.05 -9.06
C LYS A 22 -13.86 -8.98 -8.15
N ASN A 23 -13.68 -9.16 -6.84
CA ASN A 23 -13.95 -8.12 -5.85
C ASN A 23 -13.25 -6.82 -6.28
N GLY A 24 -13.91 -5.69 -6.01
CA GLY A 24 -13.47 -4.34 -6.40
C GLY A 24 -12.00 -4.08 -6.06
N ALA A 25 -11.38 -3.23 -6.87
CA ALA A 25 -9.95 -2.93 -6.82
C ALA A 25 -9.48 -2.69 -5.37
N ALA A 26 -8.75 -3.66 -4.82
CA ALA A 26 -8.00 -3.44 -3.59
C ALA A 26 -6.90 -2.44 -3.93
N TYR A 27 -6.93 -1.28 -3.28
CA TYR A 27 -5.85 -0.29 -3.38
C TYR A 27 -4.64 -0.81 -2.61
N GLU A 28 -3.47 -0.71 -3.24
CA GLU A 28 -2.19 -0.96 -2.60
C GLU A 28 -1.96 0.13 -1.55
N ARG A 29 -1.74 -0.28 -0.30
CA ARG A 29 -1.41 0.63 0.81
C ARG A 29 0.05 0.48 1.16
N GLU A 30 0.76 1.59 1.17
CA GLU A 30 2.13 1.68 1.63
C GLU A 30 2.18 2.38 2.98
N PHE A 31 2.92 1.80 3.93
CA PHE A 31 3.19 2.46 5.21
C PHE A 31 4.35 3.44 5.03
N LEU A 32 4.05 4.73 5.14
CA LEU A 32 5.05 5.79 4.99
C LEU A 32 5.90 5.97 6.25
N PHE A 33 5.46 5.45 7.40
CA PHE A 33 6.15 5.60 8.68
C PHE A 33 6.20 4.28 9.44
N ASP A 34 7.38 3.96 9.99
CA ASP A 34 7.69 2.70 10.67
C ASP A 34 7.52 2.78 12.21
N GLY A 35 7.18 3.96 12.75
CA GLY A 35 7.09 4.20 14.18
C GLY A 35 8.44 4.37 14.89
N LYS A 36 9.56 4.34 14.16
CA LYS A 36 10.92 4.23 14.73
C LYS A 36 11.87 5.29 14.20
N SER A 37 11.73 5.68 12.95
CA SER A 37 12.69 6.53 12.27
C SER A 37 12.03 7.42 11.22
N LEU A 38 12.77 8.44 10.78
CA LEU A 38 12.41 9.27 9.63
C LEU A 38 13.00 8.70 8.32
N ALA A 39 13.18 7.37 8.23
CA ALA A 39 13.63 6.73 7.00
C ALA A 39 12.66 7.02 5.85
N GLY A 40 13.19 7.45 4.70
CA GLY A 40 12.37 7.90 3.58
C GLY A 40 11.71 9.26 3.79
N TRP A 41 12.01 9.99 4.86
CA TRP A 41 11.57 11.37 5.07
C TRP A 41 12.77 12.33 5.04
N LYS A 42 12.52 13.54 4.55
CA LYS A 42 13.51 14.61 4.47
C LYS A 42 12.95 15.92 5.02
N ALA A 43 13.61 16.48 6.03
CA ALA A 43 13.28 17.79 6.54
C ALA A 43 13.80 18.90 5.61
N SER A 44 13.07 20.01 5.53
CA SER A 44 13.53 21.24 4.90
C SER A 44 14.75 21.81 5.64
N GLU A 45 15.60 22.56 4.92
CA GLU A 45 16.79 23.20 5.50
C GLU A 45 16.47 24.09 6.72
N GLU A 46 15.36 24.85 6.68
CA GLU A 46 14.95 25.73 7.79
C GLU A 46 14.62 24.96 9.09
N GLY A 47 14.27 23.68 8.98
CA GLY A 47 13.73 22.86 10.06
C GLY A 47 14.42 21.52 10.23
N ALA A 48 15.70 21.40 9.85
CA ALA A 48 16.43 20.13 9.86
C ALA A 48 16.42 19.41 11.23
N ASN A 49 16.38 20.18 12.32
CA ASN A 49 16.36 19.67 13.69
C ASN A 49 14.97 19.78 14.36
N ALA A 50 13.93 20.16 13.62
CA ALA A 50 12.61 20.38 14.18
C ALA A 50 11.82 19.08 14.41
N PHE A 51 12.20 17.98 13.74
CA PHE A 51 11.46 16.73 13.74
C PHE A 51 12.25 15.62 14.45
N THR A 52 11.60 14.91 15.34
CA THR A 52 12.15 13.76 16.06
C THR A 52 11.13 12.62 16.10
N VAL A 53 11.58 11.37 16.24
CA VAL A 53 10.69 10.23 16.51
C VAL A 53 10.81 9.86 17.98
N ALA A 54 9.68 9.83 18.68
CA ALA A 54 9.59 9.39 20.07
C ALA A 54 8.20 8.80 20.33
N ASP A 55 8.14 7.75 21.16
CA ASP A 55 6.90 7.06 21.55
C ASP A 55 6.07 6.51 20.37
N GLY A 56 6.73 6.18 19.26
CA GLY A 56 6.04 5.68 18.06
C GLY A 56 5.47 6.79 17.18
N GLU A 57 5.78 8.06 17.46
CA GLU A 57 5.18 9.23 16.82
C GLU A 57 6.24 10.18 16.24
N ILE A 58 5.87 10.91 15.20
CA ILE A 58 6.66 12.03 14.69
C ILE A 58 6.31 13.26 15.54
N GLN A 59 7.29 13.79 16.27
CA GLN A 59 7.14 14.95 17.15
C GLN A 59 7.86 16.17 16.57
N ILE A 60 7.29 17.35 16.79
CA ILE A 60 7.89 18.63 16.41
C ILE A 60 8.43 19.34 17.66
N ARG A 61 9.75 19.47 17.75
CA ARG A 61 10.48 20.06 18.89
C ARG A 61 11.67 20.88 18.40
N GLY A 62 11.43 22.07 17.85
CA GLY A 62 12.56 22.92 17.43
C GLY A 62 12.27 24.14 16.57
N GLY A 63 10.99 24.44 16.31
CA GLY A 63 10.60 25.58 15.47
C GLY A 63 9.72 25.15 14.31
N ARG A 64 9.76 25.92 13.22
CA ARG A 64 8.98 25.67 12.00
C ARG A 64 9.83 24.92 10.98
N GLY A 65 9.19 24.05 10.21
CA GLY A 65 9.82 23.36 9.09
C GLY A 65 8.80 22.52 8.33
N HIS A 66 9.23 21.95 7.21
CA HIS A 66 8.46 20.98 6.45
C HIS A 66 9.17 19.63 6.49
N LEU A 67 8.39 18.55 6.51
CA LEU A 67 8.88 17.18 6.45
C LEU A 67 8.25 16.50 5.23
N TYR A 68 9.09 16.11 4.28
CA TYR A 68 8.67 15.54 3.00
C TYR A 68 8.93 14.04 2.98
N TYR A 69 7.94 13.22 2.61
CA TYR A 69 8.21 11.81 2.29
C TYR A 69 8.84 11.75 0.89
N VAL A 70 10.05 11.23 0.83
CA VAL A 70 10.85 11.06 -0.39
C VAL A 70 11.02 9.58 -0.76
N GLY A 71 10.59 8.65 0.11
CA GLY A 71 10.73 7.21 -0.11
C GLY A 71 12.16 6.68 0.09
N PRO A 72 12.36 5.35 0.03
CA PRO A 72 13.65 4.72 0.32
C PRO A 72 14.80 5.15 -0.60
N ASP A 73 14.48 5.47 -1.85
CA ASP A 73 15.43 5.89 -2.90
C ASP A 73 15.40 7.41 -3.18
N GLY A 74 14.54 8.15 -2.50
CA GLY A 74 14.38 9.59 -2.68
C GLY A 74 13.49 9.99 -3.88
N GLY A 75 12.86 9.04 -4.57
CA GLY A 75 12.07 9.26 -5.78
C GLY A 75 10.56 9.14 -5.60
N ALA A 76 10.03 9.19 -4.36
CA ALA A 76 8.60 9.02 -4.13
C ALA A 76 7.79 10.14 -4.79
N GLU A 77 6.90 9.77 -5.71
CA GLU A 77 5.97 10.67 -6.39
C GLU A 77 4.57 10.07 -6.44
N PHE A 78 3.57 10.80 -5.94
CA PHE A 78 2.17 10.38 -5.96
C PHE A 78 1.33 11.40 -6.72
N LYS A 79 0.58 10.94 -7.73
CA LYS A 79 -0.35 11.80 -8.47
C LYS A 79 -1.75 11.85 -7.84
N ASN A 80 -2.31 10.68 -7.54
CA ASN A 80 -3.61 10.53 -6.90
C ASN A 80 -3.45 9.50 -5.77
N PHE A 81 -3.80 9.88 -4.55
CA PHE A 81 -3.64 9.01 -3.38
C PHE A 81 -4.70 9.32 -2.32
N GLU A 82 -4.92 8.35 -1.44
CA GLU A 82 -5.61 8.53 -0.18
C GLU A 82 -4.58 8.43 0.94
N LEU A 83 -4.56 9.40 1.85
CA LEU A 83 -3.66 9.45 2.99
C LEU A 83 -4.47 9.38 4.29
N SER A 84 -4.01 8.54 5.21
CA SER A 84 -4.53 8.42 6.57
C SER A 84 -3.35 8.35 7.53
N ALA A 85 -3.52 8.97 8.70
CA ALA A 85 -2.55 9.05 9.80
C ALA A 85 -3.26 8.75 11.11
#